data_AF-A0A248VR08-F1
#
_entry.id   AF-A0A248VR08-F1
#
_cell.length_a   1.000
_cell.length_b   1.000
_cell.length_c   1.000
_cell.angle_alpha   90.00
_cell.angle_beta   90.00
_cell.angle_gamma   90.00
#
_symmetry.space_group_name_H-M   'P 1'
#
loop_
_entity.id
_entity.type
_entity.pdbx_description
1 polymer ?
#
loop_
_entity_poly.entity_id
_entity_poly.type
_entity_poly.pdbx_seq_one_letter_code
_entity_poly.pdbx_strand_id
1 'polypeptide(L)' 'MHKEDIKTIVDAASETADSIVGARHWRTAEEARAMHDAIFWDMIVKQLPNVSVADLLSMLN' A
#
# COMPACT_ATOMS: atom_id res chain seq x y z
N MET A 1 5.95 1.52 -17.58
CA MET A 1 4.80 1.93 -16.75
C MET A 1 4.84 3.43 -16.60
N HIS A 2 3.73 4.10 -16.87
CA HIS A 2 3.64 5.54 -16.69
C HIS A 2 3.44 5.88 -15.21
N LYS A 3 3.82 7.11 -14.82
CA LYS A 3 3.66 7.59 -13.44
C LYS A 3 2.19 7.51 -12.96
N GLU A 4 1.25 7.63 -13.88
CA GLU A 4 -0.20 7.53 -13.63
C GLU A 4 -0.66 6.09 -13.32
N ASP A 5 -0.07 5.09 -13.99
CA ASP A 5 -0.33 3.67 -13.70
C ASP A 5 0.13 3.32 -12.28
N ILE A 6 1.32 3.81 -11.90
CA ILE A 6 1.89 3.60 -10.57
C ILE A 6 1.01 4.23 -9.49
N LYS A 7 0.55 5.47 -9.73
CA LYS A 7 -0.37 6.15 -8.80
C LYS A 7 -1.67 5.37 -8.63
N THR A 8 -2.27 4.91 -9.72
CA THR A 8 -3.51 4.13 -9.67
C THR A 8 -3.34 2.85 -8.86
N ILE A 9 -2.20 2.17 -9.00
CA ILE A 9 -1.88 0.96 -8.24
C ILE A 9 -1.65 1.28 -6.76
N VAL A 10 -0.95 2.38 -6.45
CA VAL A 10 -0.72 2.84 -5.08
C VAL A 10 -2.02 3.22 -4.40
N ASP A 11 -2.89 3.98 -5.07
CA ASP A 11 -4.20 4.38 -4.55
C ASP A 11 -5.09 3.16 -4.30
N ALA A 12 -5.14 2.21 -5.26
CA ALA A 12 -5.90 0.97 -5.09
C ALA A 12 -5.37 0.09 -3.94
N ALA A 13 -4.04 0.04 -3.76
CA ALA A 13 -3.43 -0.68 -2.64
C ALA A 13 -3.77 -0.04 -1.29
N SER A 14 -3.75 1.30 -1.22
CA SER A 14 -4.13 2.05 -0.01
C SER A 14 -5.61 1.85 0.33
N GLU A 15 -6.51 1.99 -0.64
CA GLU A 15 -7.95 1.81 -0.43
C GLU A 15 -8.27 0.37 0.03
N THR A 16 -7.59 -0.62 -0.53
CA THR A 16 -7.74 -2.02 -0.12
C THR A 16 -7.25 -2.26 1.30
N ALA A 17 -6.08 -1.71 1.65
CA ALA A 17 -5.54 -1.80 3.00
C ALA A 17 -6.47 -1.13 4.02
N ASP A 18 -6.97 0.07 3.71
CA ASP A 18 -7.95 0.78 4.54
C ASP A 18 -9.26 -0.01 4.69
N SER A 19 -9.76 -0.62 3.62
CA SER A 19 -10.99 -1.44 3.70
C SER A 19 -10.80 -2.68 4.57
N ILE A 20 -9.65 -3.36 4.48
CA ILE A 20 -9.38 -4.59 5.26
C ILE A 20 -9.13 -4.24 6.73
N VAL A 21 -8.35 -3.19 7.00
CA VAL A 21 -8.08 -2.71 8.35
C VAL A 21 -9.37 -2.14 8.97
N GLY A 22 -10.14 -1.36 8.23
CA GLY A 22 -11.42 -0.80 8.70
C GLY A 22 -12.49 -1.86 8.97
N ALA A 23 -12.47 -3.00 8.27
CA ALA A 23 -13.39 -4.11 8.52
C ALA A 23 -13.09 -4.88 9.81
N ARG A 24 -11.90 -4.70 10.42
CA ARG A 24 -11.47 -5.44 11.62
C ARG A 24 -11.36 -4.52 12.83
N HIS A 25 -11.78 -5.01 14.00
CA HIS A 25 -11.50 -4.34 15.26
C HIS A 25 -10.05 -4.63 15.70
N TRP A 26 -9.25 -3.57 15.82
CA TRP A 26 -7.87 -3.61 16.31
C TRP A 26 -7.82 -3.22 17.78
N ARG A 27 -6.85 -3.75 18.54
CA ARG A 27 -6.73 -3.38 19.97
C ARG A 27 -6.08 -2.01 20.12
N THR A 28 -5.19 -1.65 19.20
CA THR A 28 -4.55 -0.33 19.15
C THR A 28 -4.53 0.23 17.73
N ALA A 29 -4.43 1.55 17.63
CA ALA A 29 -4.21 2.24 16.36
C ALA A 29 -2.86 1.86 15.73
N GLU A 30 -1.87 1.51 16.55
CA GLU A 30 -0.55 1.05 16.09
C GLU A 30 -0.65 -0.32 15.39
N GLU A 31 -1.42 -1.26 15.95
CA GLU A 31 -1.68 -2.55 15.28
C GLU A 31 -2.43 -2.37 13.96
N ALA A 32 -3.44 -1.49 13.94
CA ALA A 32 -4.18 -1.15 12.73
C ALA A 32 -3.26 -0.59 11.64
N ARG A 33 -2.37 0.33 12.01
CA ARG A 33 -1.38 0.94 11.11
C ARG A 33 -0.34 -0.07 10.62
N ALA A 34 0.16 -0.93 11.51
CA ALA A 34 1.11 -1.96 11.13
C ALA A 34 0.49 -2.96 10.14
N MET A 35 -0.79 -3.33 10.33
CA MET A 35 -1.48 -4.19 9.36
C MET A 35 -1.76 -3.46 8.05
N HIS A 36 -2.16 -2.18 8.11
CA HIS A 36 -2.35 -1.36 6.92
C HIS A 36 -1.09 -1.38 6.06
N ASP A 37 0.07 -1.06 6.65
CA ASP A 37 1.34 -1.02 5.95
C ASP A 37 1.74 -2.40 5.40
N ALA A 38 1.50 -3.47 6.16
CA ALA A 38 1.78 -4.84 5.70
C ALA A 38 0.97 -5.23 4.46
N ILE A 39 -0.34 -4.93 4.46
CA ILE A 39 -1.23 -5.22 3.31
C ILE A 39 -0.86 -4.34 2.12
N PHE A 40 -0.63 -3.05 2.37
CA PHE A 40 -0.22 -2.10 1.35
C PHE A 40 1.06 -2.58 0.64
N TRP A 41 2.12 -2.87 1.39
CA TRP A 41 3.39 -3.31 0.81
C TRP A 41 3.29 -4.68 0.12
N ASP A 42 2.50 -5.62 0.65
CA ASP A 42 2.26 -6.91 -0.01
C ASP A 42 1.58 -6.74 -1.37
N MET A 43 0.58 -5.85 -1.47
CA MET A 43 -0.06 -5.52 -2.75
C MET A 43 0.88 -4.82 -3.71
N ILE A 44 1.68 -3.87 -3.22
CA ILE A 44 2.66 -3.16 -4.04
C ILE A 44 3.70 -4.13 -4.63
N VAL A 45 4.25 -5.05 -3.83
CA VAL A 45 5.23 -6.03 -4.33
C VAL A 45 4.61 -6.99 -5.35
N LYS A 46 3.34 -7.36 -5.18
CA LYS A 46 2.62 -8.23 -6.13
C LYS A 46 2.32 -7.54 -7.46
N GLN A 47 1.91 -6.28 -7.43
CA GLN A 47 1.55 -5.53 -8.64
C GLN A 47 2.76 -4.87 -9.32
N LEU A 48 3.81 -4.57 -8.55
CA LEU A 48 5.04 -3.92 -9.01
C LEU A 48 6.28 -4.74 -8.67
N PRO A 49 6.41 -5.99 -9.16
CA PRO A 49 7.51 -6.88 -8.81
C PRO A 49 8.89 -6.36 -9.27
N ASN A 50 8.92 -5.42 -10.23
CA ASN A 50 10.14 -4.84 -10.80
C ASN A 50 10.43 -3.42 -10.29
N VAL A 51 9.62 -2.88 -9.38
CA VAL A 51 9.81 -1.53 -8.84
C VAL A 51 10.30 -1.66 -7.41
N SER A 52 11.47 -1.10 -7.11
CA SER A 52 11.96 -1.10 -5.74
C SER A 52 11.15 -0.13 -4.88
N VAL A 53 11.11 -0.38 -3.57
CA VAL A 53 10.51 0.55 -2.60
C VAL A 53 11.14 1.96 -2.71
N ALA A 54 12.44 2.03 -3.00
CA ALA A 54 13.14 3.30 -3.20
C ALA A 54 12.67 4.05 -4.45
N ASP A 55 12.42 3.34 -5.55
CA ASP A 55 11.85 3.91 -6.77
C ASP A 55 10.43 4.44 -6.54
N LEU A 56 9.60 3.67 -5.83
CA LEU A 56 8.26 4.10 -5.43
C LEU A 56 8.29 5.37 -4.58
N LEU A 57 9.14 5.42 -3.55
CA LEU A 57 9.30 6.61 -2.72
C LEU A 57 9.81 7.81 -3.53
N SER A 58 10.72 7.60 -4.48
CA SER A 58 11.21 8.67 -5.35
C SER A 58 10.16 9.17 -6.34
N MET A 59 9.13 8.38 -6.67
CA MET A 59 8.05 8.78 -7.57
C MET A 59 6.89 9.49 -6.86
N LEU A 60 6.75 9.23 -5.56
CA LEU A 60 5.75 9.83 -4.68
C LEU A 60 6.21 11.14 -4.03
N ASN A 61 7.53 11.43 -4.03
CA ASN A 61 8.12 12.72 -3.68
C ASN A 61 8.09 13.71 -4.86
#